data_AF-A0A368EZD4-F1
#
_entry.id   AF-A0A368EZD4-F1
#
_cell.length_a   1.000
_cell.length_b   1.000
_cell.length_c   1.000
_cell.angle_alpha   90.00
_cell.angle_beta   90.00
_cell.angle_gamma   90.00
#
_symmetry.space_group_name_H-M   'P 1'
#
loop_
_entity.id
_entity.type
_entity.pdbx_description
1 polymer ?
#
loop_
_entity_poly.entity_id
_entity_poly.type
_entity_poly.pdbx_seq_one_letter_code
_entity_poly.pdbx_strand_id
1 'polypeptide(L)' 'MLEHKPEFACILAFDVRVERDAQLFADQEKVKIFQADIIYHLEDNFLKYREELRLKARRENE' A
#
# COMPACT_ATOMS: atom_id res chain seq x y z
N MET A 1 5.95 -0.76 -11.85
CA MET A 1 5.26 -0.02 -10.77
C MET A 1 6.21 0.21 -9.59
N LEU A 2 6.78 -0.85 -8.98
CA LEU A 2 7.73 -0.73 -7.86
C LEU A 2 9.00 0.09 -8.16
N GLU A 3 9.63 -0.14 -9.32
CA GLU A 3 10.91 0.51 -9.69
C GLU A 3 10.78 1.94 -10.21
N HIS A 4 9.55 2.40 -10.49
CA HIS A 4 9.32 3.73 -11.08
C HIS A 4 8.49 4.65 -10.21
N LYS A 5 7.57 4.10 -9.39
CA LYS A 5 6.67 4.86 -8.52
C LYS A 5 6.33 4.05 -7.26
N PRO A 6 7.19 4.05 -6.23
CA PRO A 6 6.99 3.27 -5.01
C PRO A 6 5.68 3.64 -4.29
N GLU A 7 5.14 4.83 -4.52
CA GLU A 7 3.86 5.28 -3.95
C GLU A 7 2.63 4.54 -4.47
N PHE A 8 2.75 3.82 -5.58
CA PHE A 8 1.68 2.97 -6.12
C PHE A 8 1.96 1.47 -5.92
N ALA A 9 2.99 1.09 -5.15
CA ALA A 9 3.29 -0.29 -4.83
C ALA A 9 2.35 -0.82 -3.72
N CYS A 10 1.05 -0.84 -3.98
CA CYS A 10 0.04 -1.34 -3.07
C CYS A 10 -1.13 -2.04 -3.78
N ILE A 11 -1.85 -2.88 -3.04
CA ILE A 11 -3.06 -3.58 -3.49
C ILE A 11 -4.23 -3.09 -2.65
N LEU A 12 -5.35 -2.72 -3.29
CA LEU A 12 -6.62 -2.39 -2.63
C LEU A 12 -7.57 -3.57 -2.79
N ALA A 13 -7.78 -4.34 -1.73
CA ALA A 13 -8.61 -5.53 -1.67
C ALA A 13 -9.99 -5.18 -1.08
N PHE A 14 -10.96 -4.89 -1.96
CA PHE A 14 -12.34 -4.57 -1.58
C PHE A 14 -13.20 -5.82 -1.50
N ASP A 15 -13.80 -6.07 -0.33
CA ASP A 15 -14.75 -7.18 -0.10
C ASP A 15 -14.23 -8.57 -0.55
N VAL A 16 -12.91 -8.78 -0.39
CA VAL A 16 -12.25 -10.05 -0.73
C VAL A 16 -11.31 -10.49 0.38
N ARG A 17 -11.21 -11.80 0.57
CA ARG A 17 -10.27 -12.41 1.49
C ARG A 17 -8.87 -12.45 0.87
N VAL A 18 -7.87 -12.01 1.64
CA VAL A 18 -6.45 -12.15 1.27
C VAL A 18 -5.91 -13.42 1.90
N GLU A 19 -5.41 -14.33 1.07
CA GLU A 19 -4.76 -15.55 1.56
C GLU A 19 -3.42 -15.24 2.22
N ARG A 20 -3.05 -16.07 3.20
CA ARG A 20 -1.82 -15.86 4.00
C ARG A 20 -0.57 -15.82 3.13
N ASP A 21 -0.49 -16.70 2.14
CA ASP A 21 0.67 -16.78 1.25
C ASP A 21 0.79 -15.52 0.37
N ALA A 22 -0.35 -14.95 -0.05
CA ALA A 22 -0.38 -13.69 -0.79
C ALA A 22 0.09 -12.52 0.08
N GLN A 23 -0.32 -12.47 1.36
CA GLN A 23 0.15 -11.46 2.30
C GLN A 23 1.67 -11.57 2.53
N LEU A 24 2.18 -12.78 2.76
CA LEU A 24 3.61 -13.03 2.96
C LEU A 24 4.43 -12.62 1.73
N PHE A 25 3.96 -12.97 0.53
CA PHE A 25 4.62 -12.59 -0.70
C PHE A 25 4.63 -11.07 -0.90
N ALA A 26 3.51 -10.40 -0.64
CA ALA A 26 3.42 -8.95 -0.73
C ALA A 26 4.39 -8.26 0.26
N ASP A 27 4.51 -8.76 1.48
CA ASP A 27 5.45 -8.23 2.47
C ASP A 27 6.92 -8.39 2.02
N GLN A 28 7.26 -9.53 1.39
CA GLN A 28 8.59 -9.77 0.81
C GLN A 28 8.92 -8.80 -0.33
N GLU A 29 7.96 -8.58 -1.23
CA GLU A 29 8.07 -7.67 -2.37
C GLU A 29 7.88 -6.19 -1.99
N LYS A 30 7.72 -5.88 -0.69
CA LYS A 30 7.45 -4.53 -0.16
C LYS A 30 6.19 -3.89 -0.76
N VAL A 31 5.19 -4.69 -1.11
CA VAL A 31 3.88 -4.28 -1.59
C VAL A 31 2.90 -4.26 -0.42
N LYS A 32 2.25 -3.12 -0.18
CA LYS A 32 1.26 -3.01 0.91
C LYS A 32 -0.12 -3.48 0.45
N ILE A 33 -0.75 -4.41 1.16
CA ILE A 33 -2.14 -4.79 0.92
C ILE A 33 -3.05 -4.03 1.90
N PHE A 34 -4.05 -3.32 1.37
CA PHE A 34 -5.12 -2.69 2.14
C PHE A 34 -6.40 -3.48 1.89
N GLN A 35 -6.95 -4.08 2.94
CA GLN A 35 -8.21 -4.81 2.87
C GLN A 35 -9.29 -4.02 3.63
N ALA A 36 -10.46 -3.85 3.02
CA ALA A 36 -11.63 -3.30 3.68
C ALA A 36 -12.92 -3.69 2.95
N ASP A 37 -14.01 -3.70 3.70
CA ASP A 37 -15.35 -4.05 3.18
C ASP A 37 -16.13 -2.79 2.73
N ILE A 38 -15.57 -1.59 2.96
CA ILE A 38 -16.16 -0.30 2.59
C ILE A 38 -15.12 0.51 1.80
N ILE A 39 -15.52 1.01 0.62
CA ILE A 39 -14.62 1.67 -0.33
C ILE A 39 -13.93 2.92 0.24
N TYR A 40 -14.62 3.70 1.08
CA TYR A 40 -14.05 4.91 1.70
C TYR A 40 -12.84 4.61 2.60
N HIS A 41 -12.80 3.45 3.25
CA HIS A 41 -11.65 3.05 4.05
C HIS A 41 -10.43 2.71 3.21
N LEU A 42 -10.62 2.18 1.99
CA LEU A 42 -9.51 1.92 1.07
C LEU A 42 -8.89 3.21 0.56
N GLU A 43 -9.73 4.19 0.20
CA GLU A 43 -9.27 5.51 -0.24
C GLU A 43 -8.50 6.21 0.88
N ASP A 44 -9.05 6.27 2.09
CA ASP A 44 -8.40 6.90 3.24
C ASP A 44 -7.04 6.27 3.56
N ASN A 45 -6.98 4.93 3.56
CA ASN A 45 -5.76 4.18 3.80
C ASN A 45 -4.71 4.43 2.70
N PHE A 46 -5.14 4.50 1.44
CA PHE A 46 -4.28 4.80 0.31
C PHE A 46 -3.72 6.22 0.37
N LEU A 47 -4.56 7.21 0.67
CA LEU A 47 -4.14 8.62 0.77
C LEU A 47 -3.11 8.81 1.88
N LYS A 48 -3.33 8.20 3.06
CA LYS A 48 -2.37 8.21 4.17
C LYS A 48 -1.04 7.58 3.80
N TYR A 49 -1.07 6.40 3.17
CA TYR A 49 0.15 5.71 2.73
C TYR A 49 0.98 6.56 1.76
N ARG A 50 0.32 7.20 0.80
CA ARG A 50 0.99 8.09 -0.16
C ARG A 50 1.60 9.31 0.51
N GLU A 51 0.91 9.91 1.48
CA GLU A 51 1.43 11.04 2.25
C GLU A 51 2.65 10.63 3.09
N GLU A 52 2.59 9.50 3.78
CA GLU A 52 3.70 8.96 4.57
C GLU A 52 4.94 8.70 3.70
N LEU A 53 4.76 8.10 2.52
CA LEU A 53 5.87 7.88 1.58
C LEU A 53 6.46 9.19 1.07
N ARG A 54 5.62 10.18 0.75
CA ARG A 54 6.08 11.50 0.34
C ARG A 54 6.89 12.19 1.44
N LEU A 55 6.45 12.10 2.70
CA LEU A 55 7.17 12.65 3.84
C LEU A 55 8.49 11.92 4.11
N LYS A 56 8.51 10.59 3.99
CA LYS A 56 9.74 9.78 4.10
C LYS A 56 10.75 10.16 3.02
N ALA A 57 10.32 10.19 1.76
CA ALA A 57 11.18 10.59 0.65
C ALA A 57 11.74 12.01 0.81
N ARG A 58 10.98 12.94 1.42
CA ARG A 58 11.48 14.28 1.72
C ARG A 58 12.55 14.27 2.82
N ARG A 59 12.34 13.52 3.90
CA ARG A 59 13.30 13.39 5.01
C ARG A 59 14.59 12.69 4.63
N GLU A 60 14.55 11.74 3.70
CA GLU A 60 15.74 11.04 3.20
C GLU A 60 16.61 11.89 2.28
N ASN A 61 16.05 12.97 1.72
CA ASN A 61 16.76 13.92 0.85
C ASN A 61 17.21 15.21 1.57
N GLU A 62 16.96 15.32 2.88
CA GLU A 62 17.46 16.38 3.77
C GLU A 62 18.73 15.90 4.52
#